data_AF-A0A291IRG4-F1
#
_entry.id   AF-A0A291IRG4-F1
#
_cell.length_a   1.000
_cell.length_b   1.000
_cell.length_c   1.000
_cell.angle_alpha   90.00
_cell.angle_beta   90.00
_cell.angle_gamma   90.00
#
_symmetry.space_group_name_H-M   'P 1'
#
loop_
_entity.id
_entity.type
_entity.pdbx_description
1 polymer ?
#
loop_
_entity_poly.entity_id
_entity_poly.type
_entity_poly.pdbx_seq_one_letter_code
_entity_poly.pdbx_strand_id
1 'polypeptide(L)'
;MPKWHDFFIPRKGELKVNFYEERLLELQKLIDQNEIEQALKLINEELSMPYVPKDFEDDLIKLRTRILVEKINNEEHHLSSDKIFSLIKSDQTDLVEKVGLVKQLEESNLRKHISELQDLLNSDLTNEVKMMIIYLLNQQGINNDFNYKKNSKTLKINPMTFDFQTQEMVPLETIKLIDDELGSFSPQLVEMGKQIMVSLYGKLFPIQNEIDCAILAKAIIKIVYELNDLPYNSNNGLDENKINEYKQMIKDLEVI
;
A
#
# COMPACT_ATOMS: atom_id res chain seq x y z
N MET A 1 14.43 20.86 -12.37
CA MET A 1 14.00 19.49 -12.72
C MET A 1 14.59 19.12 -14.07
N PRO A 2 15.05 17.87 -14.28
CA PRO A 2 15.43 17.40 -15.61
C PRO A 2 14.26 17.57 -16.58
N LYS A 3 14.54 17.94 -17.84
CA LYS A 3 13.52 18.13 -18.87
C LYS A 3 13.15 16.76 -19.46
N TRP A 4 11.94 16.62 -20.01
CA TRP A 4 11.42 15.38 -20.61
C TRP A 4 12.37 14.74 -21.66
N HIS A 5 13.15 15.57 -22.36
CA HIS A 5 14.12 15.13 -23.36
C HIS A 5 15.35 14.42 -22.77
N ASP A 6 15.57 14.50 -21.46
CA ASP A 6 16.78 13.96 -20.81
C ASP A 6 16.71 12.43 -20.58
N PHE A 7 15.54 11.80 -20.79
CA PHE A 7 15.33 10.37 -20.56
C PHE A 7 15.15 9.53 -21.83
N PHE A 8 15.00 10.16 -22.99
CA PHE A 8 14.88 9.47 -24.28
C PHE A 8 16.10 9.76 -25.14
N ILE A 9 17.13 8.92 -25.00
CA ILE A 9 18.19 8.81 -26.01
C ILE A 9 17.67 7.81 -27.04
N PRO A 10 17.34 8.23 -28.29
CA PRO A 10 16.98 7.29 -29.34
C PRO A 10 18.16 6.33 -29.54
N ARG A 11 17.92 5.02 -29.40
CA ARG A 11 18.93 4.01 -29.67
C ARG A 11 19.27 4.11 -31.16
N LYS A 12 20.50 4.54 -31.49
CA LYS A 12 20.95 4.63 -32.89
C LYS A 12 20.94 3.24 -33.53
N GLY A 13 19.99 3.01 -34.43
CA GLY A 13 19.93 1.85 -35.32
C GLY A 13 18.67 1.88 -36.19
N GLU A 14 18.81 2.39 -37.42
CA GLU A 14 18.00 2.12 -38.63
C GLU A 14 16.44 2.16 -38.56
N LEU A 15 15.87 3.30 -38.97
CA LEU A 15 14.65 3.49 -39.78
C LEU A 15 13.61 2.35 -39.83
N LYS A 16 12.88 2.15 -38.73
CA LYS A 16 11.42 1.90 -38.68
C LYS A 16 10.98 2.14 -37.24
N VAL A 17 10.19 3.18 -37.00
CA VAL A 17 9.60 3.42 -35.68
C VAL A 17 8.68 2.23 -35.40
N ASN A 18 8.97 1.47 -34.34
CA ASN A 18 8.16 0.31 -33.97
C ASN A 18 6.77 0.79 -33.51
N PHE A 19 5.70 -0.01 -33.68
CA PHE A 19 4.34 0.34 -33.22
C PHE A 19 4.33 0.89 -31.79
N TYR A 20 5.11 0.27 -30.89
CA TYR A 20 5.24 0.70 -29.49
C TYR A 20 5.97 2.04 -29.32
N GLU A 21 6.97 2.32 -30.16
CA GLU A 21 7.64 3.63 -30.17
C GLU A 21 6.69 4.72 -30.68
N GLU A 22 5.86 4.42 -31.69
CA GLU A 22 4.82 5.34 -32.16
C GLU A 22 3.77 5.60 -31.07
N ARG A 23 3.36 4.56 -30.34
CA ARG A 23 2.44 4.68 -29.20
C ARG A 23 3.04 5.54 -28.08
N LEU A 24 4.33 5.33 -27.73
CA LEU A 24 5.02 6.17 -26.73
C LEU A 24 5.13 7.63 -27.18
N LEU A 25 5.39 7.89 -28.46
CA LEU A 25 5.44 9.24 -29.00
C LEU A 25 4.07 9.92 -28.98
N GLU A 26 2.98 9.19 -29.25
CA GLU A 26 1.62 9.71 -29.11
C GLU A 26 1.28 10.04 -27.66
N LEU A 27 1.62 9.16 -26.72
CA LEU A 27 1.48 9.40 -25.29
C LEU A 27 2.26 10.63 -24.84
N GLN A 28 3.52 10.78 -25.29
CA GLN A 28 4.32 11.95 -24.98
C GLN A 28 3.68 13.23 -25.52
N LYS A 29 3.14 13.18 -26.74
CA LYS A 29 2.44 14.31 -27.33
C LYS A 29 1.19 14.70 -26.53
N LEU A 30 0.39 13.73 -26.10
CA LEU A 30 -0.79 13.99 -25.25
C LEU A 30 -0.39 14.62 -23.92
N ILE A 31 0.71 14.16 -23.30
CA ILE A 31 1.26 14.74 -22.07
C ILE A 31 1.76 16.17 -22.29
N ASP A 32 2.54 16.40 -23.36
CA ASP A 32 3.06 17.72 -23.72
C ASP A 32 1.94 18.73 -24.04
N GLN A 33 0.80 18.24 -24.53
CA GLN A 33 -0.41 19.02 -24.81
C GLN A 33 -1.33 19.17 -23.59
N ASN A 34 -0.95 18.64 -22.43
CA ASN A 34 -1.74 18.63 -21.20
C ASN A 34 -3.10 17.89 -21.33
N GLU A 35 -3.20 16.94 -22.26
CA GLU A 35 -4.37 16.09 -22.50
C GLU A 35 -4.32 14.82 -21.61
N ILE A 36 -4.17 15.04 -20.31
CA ILE A 36 -3.82 13.99 -19.32
C ILE A 36 -4.86 12.86 -19.24
N GLU A 37 -6.15 13.17 -19.31
CA GLU A 37 -7.21 12.15 -19.26
C GLU A 37 -7.17 11.22 -20.47
N GLN A 38 -6.86 11.76 -21.65
CA GLN A 38 -6.71 10.98 -22.87
C GLN A 38 -5.45 10.12 -22.83
N ALA A 39 -4.35 10.67 -22.28
CA ALA A 39 -3.12 9.91 -22.06
C ALA A 39 -3.35 8.72 -21.12
N LEU A 40 -4.01 8.93 -19.96
CA LEU A 40 -4.33 7.86 -19.01
C LEU A 40 -5.26 6.80 -19.59
N LYS A 41 -6.27 7.22 -20.36
CA LYS A 41 -7.17 6.31 -21.05
C LYS A 41 -6.39 5.40 -22.01
N LEU A 42 -5.53 6.00 -22.84
CA LEU A 42 -4.70 5.26 -23.79
C LEU A 42 -3.72 4.31 -23.09
N ILE A 43 -3.09 4.74 -21.99
CA ILE A 43 -2.20 3.86 -21.19
C ILE A 43 -2.97 2.65 -20.66
N ASN A 44 -4.17 2.85 -20.11
CA ASN A 44 -4.97 1.75 -19.55
C ASN A 44 -5.51 0.81 -20.64
N GLU A 45 -5.86 1.34 -21.82
CA GLU A 45 -6.23 0.53 -22.99
C GLU A 45 -5.06 -0.37 -23.41
N GLU A 46 -3.84 0.18 -23.53
CA GLU A 46 -2.65 -0.60 -23.89
C GLU A 46 -2.28 -1.63 -22.82
N LEU A 47 -2.31 -1.28 -21.53
CA LEU A 47 -2.03 -2.22 -20.43
C LEU A 47 -3.08 -3.34 -20.31
N SER A 48 -4.29 -3.16 -20.86
CA SER A 48 -5.33 -4.19 -20.88
C SER A 48 -5.14 -5.24 -21.98
N MET A 49 -4.18 -5.03 -22.89
CA MET A 49 -3.93 -5.94 -24.01
C MET A 49 -3.21 -7.21 -23.55
N PRO A 50 -3.61 -8.41 -24.01
CA PRO A 50 -3.05 -9.69 -23.54
C PRO A 50 -1.60 -9.97 -23.98
N TYR A 51 -1.01 -9.17 -24.86
CA TYR A 51 0.32 -9.41 -25.45
C TYR A 51 1.20 -8.14 -25.51
N VAL A 52 1.23 -7.36 -24.43
CA VAL A 52 2.12 -6.20 -24.30
C VAL A 52 3.56 -6.68 -24.04
N PRO A 53 4.58 -6.26 -24.81
CA PRO A 53 5.96 -6.57 -24.49
C PRO A 53 6.38 -5.93 -23.17
N LYS A 54 7.11 -6.70 -22.34
CA LYS A 54 7.49 -6.29 -20.98
C LYS A 54 8.18 -4.92 -20.90
N ASP A 55 9.11 -4.63 -21.82
CA ASP A 55 9.82 -3.34 -21.82
C ASP A 55 8.87 -2.16 -22.06
N PHE A 56 7.86 -2.35 -22.91
CA PHE A 56 6.83 -1.33 -23.17
C PHE A 56 5.82 -1.23 -22.03
N GLU A 57 5.45 -2.35 -21.42
CA GLU A 57 4.62 -2.39 -20.21
C GLU A 57 5.28 -1.62 -19.06
N ASP A 58 6.57 -1.86 -18.81
CA ASP A 58 7.35 -1.16 -17.79
C ASP A 58 7.40 0.35 -18.04
N ASP A 59 7.51 0.77 -19.30
CA ASP A 59 7.50 2.19 -19.69
C ASP A 59 6.11 2.81 -19.50
N LEU A 60 5.03 2.10 -19.84
CA LEU A 60 3.64 2.54 -19.59
C LEU A 60 3.34 2.66 -18.09
N ILE A 61 3.79 1.70 -17.28
CA ILE A 61 3.62 1.73 -15.82
C ILE A 61 4.36 2.94 -15.23
N LYS A 62 5.62 3.16 -15.61
CA LYS A 62 6.40 4.33 -15.17
C LYS A 62 5.70 5.63 -15.56
N LEU A 63 5.20 5.71 -16.79
CA LEU A 63 4.51 6.89 -17.29
C LEU A 63 3.20 7.13 -16.52
N ARG A 64 2.40 6.08 -16.28
CA ARG A 64 1.18 6.14 -15.47
C ARG A 64 1.47 6.63 -14.06
N THR A 65 2.44 6.02 -13.38
CA THR A 65 2.84 6.41 -12.02
C THR A 65 3.30 7.87 -11.99
N ARG A 66 4.10 8.30 -12.96
CA ARG A 66 4.55 9.69 -13.05
C ARG A 66 3.41 10.67 -13.28
N ILE A 67 2.48 10.38 -14.20
CA ILE A 67 1.28 11.21 -14.43
C ILE A 67 0.44 11.29 -13.16
N LEU A 68 0.24 10.19 -12.45
CA LEU A 68 -0.52 10.17 -11.20
C LEU A 68 0.18 11.00 -10.13
N VAL A 69 1.50 10.87 -9.98
CA VAL A 69 2.31 11.67 -9.05
C VAL A 69 2.30 13.16 -9.43
N GLU A 70 2.44 13.49 -10.72
CA GLU A 70 2.37 14.88 -11.19
C GLU A 70 0.95 15.45 -11.08
N LYS A 71 -0.11 14.66 -11.24
CA LYS A 71 -1.49 15.08 -10.96
C LYS A 71 -1.68 15.36 -9.48
N ILE A 72 -1.16 14.48 -8.61
CA ILE A 72 -1.15 14.69 -7.15
C ILE A 72 -0.38 15.96 -6.78
N ASN A 73 0.71 16.29 -7.50
CA ASN A 73 1.58 17.42 -7.18
C ASN A 73 1.17 18.74 -7.86
N ASN A 74 0.53 18.71 -9.04
CA ASN A 74 0.12 19.90 -9.81
C ASN A 74 -1.34 20.29 -9.58
N GLU A 75 -2.16 19.44 -8.96
CA GLU A 75 -3.45 19.84 -8.42
C GLU A 75 -3.23 20.64 -7.11
N GLU A 76 -2.81 21.90 -7.24
CA GLU A 76 -3.18 22.99 -6.30
C GLU A 76 -4.71 23.26 -6.33
N HIS A 77 -5.51 22.33 -6.87
CA HIS A 77 -6.90 22.16 -6.55
C HIS A 77 -7.01 21.00 -5.56
N HIS A 78 -6.92 21.30 -4.26
CA HIS A 78 -7.41 20.38 -3.24
C HIS A 78 -8.83 19.96 -3.64
N LEU A 79 -9.02 18.67 -3.94
CA LEU A 79 -10.35 18.12 -4.13
C LEU A 79 -11.18 18.47 -2.90
N SER A 80 -12.43 18.90 -3.10
CA SER A 80 -13.30 19.12 -1.96
C SER A 80 -13.41 17.82 -1.15
N SER A 81 -13.51 17.92 0.17
CA SER A 81 -13.62 16.75 1.04
C SER A 81 -14.75 15.81 0.58
N ASP A 82 -15.88 16.36 0.12
CA ASP A 82 -16.99 15.60 -0.46
C ASP A 82 -16.58 14.77 -1.68
N LYS A 83 -15.79 15.37 -2.58
CA LYS A 83 -15.28 14.66 -3.76
C LYS A 83 -14.31 13.56 -3.35
N ILE A 84 -13.42 13.83 -2.39
CA ILE A 84 -12.49 12.83 -1.84
C ILE A 84 -13.27 11.65 -1.26
N PHE A 85 -14.28 11.88 -0.41
CA PHE A 85 -15.09 10.81 0.17
C PHE A 85 -15.82 10.00 -0.90
N SER A 86 -16.32 10.64 -1.97
CA SER A 86 -16.97 9.91 -3.07
C SER A 86 -16.01 8.97 -3.80
N LEU A 87 -14.75 9.39 -3.99
CA LEU A 87 -13.73 8.58 -4.64
C LEU A 87 -13.25 7.45 -3.73
N ILE A 88 -13.09 7.69 -2.43
CA ILE A 88 -12.75 6.64 -1.47
C ILE A 88 -13.82 5.54 -1.45
N LYS A 89 -15.11 5.91 -1.56
CA LYS A 89 -16.23 4.96 -1.60
C LYS A 89 -16.37 4.23 -2.95
N SER A 90 -15.69 4.68 -4.00
CA SER A 90 -15.82 4.10 -5.34
C SER A 90 -15.13 2.74 -5.43
N ASP A 91 -15.78 1.79 -6.07
CA ASP A 91 -15.19 0.48 -6.40
C ASP A 91 -14.17 0.56 -7.55
N GLN A 92 -14.19 1.67 -8.31
CA GLN A 92 -13.26 1.90 -9.42
C GLN A 92 -11.91 2.50 -8.97
N THR A 93 -11.81 2.94 -7.72
CA THR A 93 -10.59 3.52 -7.15
C THR A 93 -9.80 2.41 -6.46
N ASP A 94 -8.55 2.22 -6.84
CA ASP A 94 -7.70 1.18 -6.26
C ASP A 94 -7.20 1.54 -4.86
N LEU A 95 -6.54 0.58 -4.19
CA LEU A 95 -6.04 0.76 -2.83
C LEU A 95 -5.04 1.92 -2.70
N VAL A 96 -4.10 2.03 -3.64
CA VAL A 96 -3.03 3.04 -3.60
C VAL A 96 -3.64 4.42 -3.78
N GLU A 97 -4.58 4.57 -4.72
CA GLU A 97 -5.34 5.80 -4.93
C GLU A 97 -6.17 6.17 -3.69
N LYS A 98 -6.86 5.20 -3.06
CA LYS A 98 -7.63 5.43 -1.82
C LYS A 98 -6.75 5.94 -0.68
N VAL A 99 -5.57 5.37 -0.50
CA VAL A 99 -4.61 5.85 0.52
C VAL A 99 -4.14 7.27 0.20
N GLY A 100 -3.84 7.57 -1.08
CA GLY A 100 -3.49 8.92 -1.52
C GLY A 100 -4.60 9.95 -1.26
N LEU A 101 -5.85 9.57 -1.49
CA LEU A 101 -7.03 10.40 -1.23
C LEU A 101 -7.24 10.69 0.26
N VAL A 102 -7.06 9.69 1.13
CA VAL A 102 -7.11 9.92 2.59
C VAL A 102 -6.03 10.91 3.01
N LYS A 103 -4.83 10.81 2.45
CA LYS A 103 -3.73 11.74 2.75
C LYS A 103 -4.09 13.20 2.41
N GLN A 104 -4.81 13.44 1.32
CA GLN A 104 -5.26 14.80 0.98
C GLN A 104 -6.21 15.42 2.03
N LEU A 105 -6.81 14.61 2.90
CA LEU A 105 -7.63 15.09 4.01
C LEU A 105 -6.81 15.65 5.19
N GLU A 106 -5.47 15.51 5.18
CA GLU A 106 -4.57 16.05 6.22
C GLU A 106 -4.82 17.52 6.52
N GLU A 107 -5.05 18.32 5.49
CA GLU A 107 -5.26 19.76 5.59
C GLU A 107 -6.75 20.15 5.74
N SER A 108 -7.65 19.17 5.69
CA SER A 108 -9.10 19.37 5.82
C SER A 108 -9.53 19.48 7.28
N ASN A 109 -10.58 20.27 7.57
CA ASN A 109 -11.20 20.26 8.89
C ASN A 109 -12.13 19.05 9.06
N LEU A 110 -11.58 17.91 9.49
CA LEU A 110 -12.30 16.65 9.60
C LEU A 110 -13.42 16.66 10.65
N ARG A 111 -13.43 17.62 11.59
CA ARG A 111 -14.53 17.78 12.56
C ARG A 111 -15.87 18.10 11.89
N LYS A 112 -15.84 18.62 10.66
CA LYS A 112 -17.05 18.87 9.85
C LYS A 112 -17.57 17.62 9.15
N HIS A 113 -16.78 16.55 9.11
CA HIS A 113 -17.03 15.36 8.29
C HIS A 113 -17.10 14.07 9.12
N ILE A 114 -17.48 14.18 10.41
CA ILE A 114 -17.52 13.04 11.33
C ILE A 114 -18.48 11.95 10.85
N SER A 115 -19.61 12.32 10.23
CA SER A 115 -20.58 11.35 9.72
C SER A 115 -20.00 10.55 8.55
N GLU A 116 -19.35 11.23 7.61
CA GLU A 116 -18.73 10.63 6.44
C GLU A 116 -17.57 9.71 6.84
N LEU A 117 -16.74 10.15 7.80
CA LEU A 117 -15.66 9.34 8.36
C LEU A 117 -16.19 8.10 9.11
N GLN A 118 -17.29 8.25 9.86
CA GLN A 118 -17.98 7.13 10.49
C GLN A 118 -18.50 6.12 9.44
N ASP A 119 -19.08 6.58 8.33
CA ASP A 119 -19.52 5.71 7.26
C ASP A 119 -18.35 4.92 6.66
N LEU A 120 -17.22 5.58 6.40
CA LEU A 120 -16.01 4.93 5.86
C LEU A 120 -15.48 3.87 6.81
N LEU A 121 -15.34 4.20 8.10
CA LEU A 121 -14.84 3.27 9.12
C LEU A 121 -15.77 2.08 9.35
N ASN A 122 -17.08 2.25 9.14
CA ASN A 122 -18.07 1.17 9.26
C ASN A 122 -18.40 0.44 7.95
N SER A 123 -17.75 0.80 6.84
CA SER A 123 -17.93 0.17 5.53
C SER A 123 -17.06 -1.08 5.33
N ASP A 124 -17.11 -1.68 4.15
CA ASP A 124 -16.23 -2.79 3.74
C ASP A 124 -14.89 -2.34 3.13
N LEU A 125 -14.50 -1.08 3.33
CA LEU A 125 -13.15 -0.61 2.99
C LEU A 125 -12.07 -1.47 3.67
N THR A 126 -10.94 -1.60 2.99
CA THR A 126 -9.80 -2.34 3.50
C THR A 126 -9.27 -1.71 4.79
N ASN A 127 -8.66 -2.53 5.64
CA ASN A 127 -8.18 -2.07 6.95
C ASN A 127 -7.04 -1.06 6.80
N GLU A 128 -6.26 -1.12 5.73
CA GLU A 128 -5.18 -0.19 5.42
C GLU A 128 -5.72 1.24 5.23
N VAL A 129 -6.82 1.40 4.49
CA VAL A 129 -7.48 2.70 4.30
C VAL A 129 -8.07 3.20 5.62
N LYS A 130 -8.77 2.34 6.36
CA LYS A 130 -9.37 2.69 7.65
C LYS A 130 -8.33 3.04 8.70
N MET A 131 -7.21 2.32 8.74
CA MET A 131 -6.05 2.61 9.58
C MET A 131 -5.56 4.03 9.33
N MET A 132 -5.33 4.42 8.07
CA MET A 132 -4.91 5.77 7.70
C MET A 132 -5.90 6.84 8.20
N ILE A 133 -7.21 6.57 8.08
CA ILE A 133 -8.25 7.45 8.62
C ILE A 133 -8.13 7.60 10.15
N ILE A 134 -7.95 6.50 10.89
CA ILE A 134 -7.79 6.55 12.36
C ILE A 134 -6.55 7.35 12.78
N TYR A 135 -5.42 7.16 12.11
CA TYR A 135 -4.20 7.96 12.34
C TYR A 135 -4.44 9.44 12.09
N LEU A 136 -5.08 9.76 10.98
CA LEU A 136 -5.39 11.14 10.62
C LEU A 136 -6.33 11.81 11.64
N LEU A 137 -7.34 11.09 12.12
CA LEU A 137 -8.24 11.57 13.17
C LEU A 137 -7.48 11.85 14.49
N ASN A 138 -6.52 11.00 14.86
CA ASN A 138 -5.66 11.21 16.02
C ASN A 138 -4.78 12.46 15.86
N GLN A 139 -4.14 12.62 14.70
CA GLN A 139 -3.30 13.80 14.40
C GLN A 139 -4.07 15.13 14.51
N GLN A 140 -5.35 15.16 14.12
CA GLN A 140 -6.22 16.33 14.26
C GLN A 140 -6.89 16.47 15.65
N GLY A 141 -6.55 15.59 16.60
CA GLY A 141 -7.07 15.62 17.96
C GLY A 141 -8.58 15.36 18.05
N ILE A 142 -9.13 14.52 17.17
CA ILE A 142 -10.56 14.22 17.13
C ILE A 142 -10.90 13.19 18.20
N ASN A 143 -11.61 13.65 19.23
CA ASN A 143 -12.04 12.85 20.38
C ASN A 143 -13.50 12.40 20.21
N ASN A 144 -13.72 11.46 19.31
CA ASN A 144 -15.03 10.86 19.04
C ASN A 144 -14.89 9.35 19.02
N ASP A 145 -15.92 8.65 19.52
CA ASP A 145 -16.01 7.20 19.36
C ASP A 145 -16.52 6.87 17.95
N PHE A 146 -15.78 6.03 17.23
CA PHE A 146 -16.16 5.53 15.92
C PHE A 146 -16.43 4.03 15.96
N ASN A 147 -17.46 3.59 15.24
CA ASN A 147 -17.63 2.17 14.92
C ASN A 147 -16.70 1.79 13.76
N TYR A 148 -15.78 0.87 14.01
CA TYR A 148 -14.82 0.32 13.06
C TYR A 148 -15.24 -1.09 12.65
N LYS A 149 -15.60 -1.30 11.38
CA LYS A 149 -15.94 -2.63 10.87
C LYS A 149 -14.66 -3.37 10.45
N LYS A 150 -14.43 -4.55 11.02
CA LYS A 150 -13.37 -5.49 10.66
C LYS A 150 -13.98 -6.86 10.42
N ASN A 151 -13.95 -7.32 9.17
CA ASN A 151 -14.60 -8.56 8.76
C ASN A 151 -16.09 -8.55 9.18
N SER A 152 -16.54 -9.57 9.92
CA SER A 152 -17.90 -9.68 10.48
C SER A 152 -18.07 -9.00 11.84
N LYS A 153 -17.05 -8.32 12.38
CA LYS A 153 -17.07 -7.68 13.70
C LYS A 153 -17.08 -6.16 13.58
N THR A 154 -17.70 -5.52 14.55
CA THR A 154 -17.64 -4.06 14.73
C THR A 154 -16.99 -3.76 16.07
N LEU A 155 -15.98 -2.90 16.04
CA LEU A 155 -15.20 -2.45 17.19
C LEU A 155 -15.50 -0.98 17.45
N LYS A 156 -15.32 -0.52 18.70
CA LYS A 156 -15.31 0.91 19.02
C LYS A 156 -13.87 1.40 19.12
N ILE A 157 -13.54 2.45 18.39
CA ILE A 157 -12.23 3.10 18.44
C ILE A 157 -12.43 4.59 18.71
N ASN A 158 -11.73 5.10 19.71
CA ASN A 158 -11.60 6.53 19.92
C ASN A 158 -10.16 6.95 19.58
N PRO A 159 -9.92 7.78 18.56
CA PRO A 159 -8.58 8.15 18.13
C PRO A 159 -7.74 8.86 19.20
N MET A 160 -8.32 9.38 20.28
CA MET A 160 -7.53 10.01 21.35
C MET A 160 -7.09 9.05 22.45
N THR A 161 -7.78 7.93 22.62
CA THR A 161 -7.47 6.93 23.65
C THR A 161 -7.02 5.60 23.06
N PHE A 162 -6.94 5.50 21.73
CA PHE A 162 -6.48 4.32 21.02
C PHE A 162 -4.98 4.13 21.26
N ASP A 163 -4.56 2.90 21.50
CA ASP A 163 -3.18 2.55 21.83
C ASP A 163 -2.31 2.44 20.57
N PHE A 164 -1.97 3.60 20.00
CA PHE A 164 -1.08 3.70 18.85
C PHE A 164 0.33 3.18 19.14
N GLN A 165 0.78 3.27 20.39
CA GLN A 165 2.10 2.77 20.78
C GLN A 165 2.20 1.27 20.51
N THR A 166 1.22 0.47 20.95
CA THR A 166 1.20 -0.96 20.65
C THR A 166 1.05 -1.22 19.15
N GLN A 167 0.22 -0.44 18.44
CA GLN A 167 0.05 -0.62 16.99
C GLN A 167 1.38 -0.41 16.22
N GLU A 168 2.19 0.54 16.64
CA GLU A 168 3.47 0.87 16.00
C GLU A 168 4.62 -0.04 16.47
N MET A 169 4.66 -0.39 17.76
CA MET A 169 5.75 -1.18 18.32
C MET A 169 5.77 -2.62 17.80
N VAL A 170 4.61 -3.26 17.67
CA VAL A 170 4.54 -4.66 17.19
C VAL A 170 5.21 -4.87 15.83
N PRO A 171 4.87 -4.13 14.75
CA PRO A 171 5.55 -4.30 13.46
C PRO A 171 7.04 -3.92 13.53
N LEU A 172 7.39 -2.84 14.24
CA LEU A 172 8.79 -2.39 14.33
C LEU A 172 9.69 -3.41 15.04
N GLU A 173 9.23 -3.93 16.19
CA GLU A 173 9.97 -4.92 16.95
C GLU A 173 10.06 -6.26 16.20
N THR A 174 8.97 -6.68 15.56
CA THR A 174 8.97 -7.90 14.72
C THR A 174 9.97 -7.77 13.56
N ILE A 175 9.98 -6.63 12.85
CA ILE A 175 10.93 -6.37 11.76
C ILE A 175 12.37 -6.38 12.27
N LYS A 176 12.64 -5.77 13.43
CA LYS A 176 13.98 -5.78 14.03
C LYS A 176 14.45 -7.21 14.30
N LEU A 177 13.60 -8.06 14.87
CA LEU A 177 13.93 -9.46 15.15
C LEU A 177 14.18 -10.28 13.88
N ILE A 178 13.44 -10.00 12.80
CA ILE A 178 13.70 -10.57 11.47
C ILE A 178 15.07 -10.15 10.94
N ASP A 179 15.41 -8.86 11.07
CA ASP A 179 16.68 -8.30 10.63
C ASP A 179 17.87 -8.89 11.41
N ASP A 180 17.73 -8.99 12.74
CA ASP A 180 18.76 -9.54 13.64
C ASP A 180 19.10 -11.00 13.29
N GLU A 181 18.12 -11.81 12.89
CA GLU A 181 18.32 -13.22 12.58
C GLU A 181 18.74 -13.47 11.12
N LEU A 182 18.09 -12.82 10.16
CA LEU A 182 18.33 -13.06 8.73
C LEU A 182 19.37 -12.14 8.12
N GLY A 183 19.68 -11.00 8.74
CA GLY A 183 20.55 -9.97 8.19
C GLY A 183 21.97 -10.44 7.91
N SER A 184 22.48 -11.36 8.74
CA SER A 184 23.80 -11.98 8.51
C SER A 184 23.79 -13.06 7.42
N PHE A 185 22.60 -13.58 7.06
CA PHE A 185 22.44 -14.69 6.12
C PHE A 185 22.12 -14.20 4.70
N SER A 186 21.06 -13.41 4.53
CA SER A 186 20.65 -12.90 3.22
C SER A 186 19.78 -11.64 3.34
N PRO A 187 20.21 -10.51 2.74
CA PRO A 187 19.38 -9.32 2.62
C PRO A 187 18.05 -9.55 1.88
N GLN A 188 18.00 -10.52 0.94
CA GLN A 188 16.76 -10.83 0.22
C GLN A 188 15.72 -11.47 1.13
N LEU A 189 16.14 -12.40 2.01
CA LEU A 189 15.21 -13.05 2.95
C LEU A 189 14.69 -12.06 4.00
N VAL A 190 15.53 -11.11 4.45
CA VAL A 190 15.11 -10.00 5.30
C VAL A 190 13.99 -9.19 4.64
N GLU A 191 14.19 -8.78 3.38
CA GLU A 191 13.22 -7.98 2.65
C GLU A 191 11.89 -8.72 2.47
N MET A 192 11.94 -10.03 2.18
CA MET A 192 10.74 -10.86 2.10
C MET A 192 9.99 -10.93 3.44
N GLY A 193 10.71 -11.10 4.55
CA GLY A 193 10.10 -11.06 5.89
C GLY A 193 9.46 -9.70 6.22
N LYS A 194 10.12 -8.60 5.84
CA LYS A 194 9.59 -7.24 5.98
C LYS A 194 8.29 -7.06 5.17
N GLN A 195 8.26 -7.54 3.93
CA GLN A 195 7.05 -7.47 3.08
C GLN A 195 5.88 -8.26 3.68
N ILE A 196 6.13 -9.46 4.20
CA ILE A 196 5.11 -10.25 4.92
C ILE A 196 4.60 -9.47 6.13
N MET A 197 5.47 -8.85 6.93
CA MET A 197 5.05 -8.07 8.09
C MET A 197 4.22 -6.83 7.70
N VAL A 198 4.60 -6.12 6.64
CA VAL A 198 3.84 -4.96 6.14
C VAL A 198 2.43 -5.38 5.71
N SER A 199 2.31 -6.46 4.94
CA SER A 199 1.02 -7.00 4.52
C SER A 199 0.18 -7.46 5.73
N LEU A 200 0.82 -8.14 6.69
CA LEU A 200 0.18 -8.60 7.91
C LEU A 200 -0.33 -7.44 8.79
N TYR A 201 0.41 -6.33 8.88
CA TYR A 201 0.04 -5.20 9.73
C TYR A 201 -1.32 -4.62 9.37
N GLY A 202 -1.61 -4.45 8.07
CA GLY A 202 -2.92 -4.02 7.59
C GLY A 202 -4.04 -4.97 8.03
N LYS A 203 -3.80 -6.29 7.98
CA LYS A 203 -4.77 -7.31 8.43
C LYS A 203 -4.93 -7.36 9.94
N LEU A 204 -3.86 -7.15 10.70
CA LEU A 204 -3.88 -7.20 12.16
C LEU A 204 -4.53 -5.97 12.78
N PHE A 205 -4.48 -4.80 12.14
CA PHE A 205 -5.06 -3.58 12.68
C PHE A 205 -6.61 -3.64 12.84
N PRO A 206 -7.17 -3.12 13.94
CA PRO A 206 -6.47 -2.80 15.19
C PRO A 206 -6.03 -4.09 15.92
N ILE A 207 -4.82 -4.08 16.44
CA ILE A 207 -4.27 -5.11 17.31
C ILE A 207 -5.00 -5.02 18.65
N GLN A 208 -5.83 -6.03 18.96
CA GLN A 208 -6.62 -6.09 20.20
C GLN A 208 -6.06 -7.06 21.24
N ASN A 209 -5.28 -8.03 20.78
CA ASN A 209 -4.68 -9.06 21.60
C ASN A 209 -3.18 -8.80 21.72
N GLU A 210 -2.61 -9.23 22.83
CA GLU A 210 -1.16 -9.23 23.00
C GLU A 210 -0.52 -10.10 21.92
N ILE A 211 0.44 -9.53 21.20
CA ILE A 211 1.24 -10.19 20.18
C ILE A 211 2.65 -10.35 20.72
N ASP A 212 3.12 -11.59 20.79
CA ASP A 212 4.51 -11.87 21.10
C ASP A 212 5.36 -11.66 19.83
N CYS A 213 6.10 -10.54 19.79
CA CYS A 213 6.90 -10.16 18.63
C CYS A 213 7.98 -11.19 18.28
N ALA A 214 8.53 -11.91 19.27
CA ALA A 214 9.53 -12.94 19.02
C ALA A 214 8.91 -14.18 18.36
N ILE A 215 7.75 -14.61 18.85
CA ILE A 215 7.00 -15.72 18.22
C ILE A 215 6.55 -15.33 16.81
N LEU A 216 6.07 -14.10 16.62
CA LEU A 216 5.64 -13.59 15.32
C LEU A 216 6.80 -13.52 14.33
N ALA A 217 7.95 -12.98 14.74
CA ALA A 217 9.15 -12.93 13.90
C ALA A 217 9.58 -14.33 13.48
N LYS A 218 9.64 -15.30 14.41
CA LYS A 218 9.99 -16.69 14.08
C LYS A 218 8.99 -17.33 13.12
N ALA A 219 7.68 -17.07 13.28
CA ALA A 219 6.67 -17.57 12.37
C ALA A 219 6.87 -17.04 10.94
N ILE A 220 7.12 -15.73 10.80
CA ILE A 220 7.42 -15.08 9.51
C ILE A 220 8.72 -15.65 8.91
N ILE A 221 9.78 -15.80 9.70
CA ILE A 221 11.05 -16.37 9.24
C ILE A 221 10.85 -17.81 8.73
N LYS A 222 10.11 -18.63 9.47
CA LYS A 222 9.82 -20.01 9.05
C LYS A 222 9.05 -20.04 7.72
N ILE A 223 8.10 -19.12 7.53
CA ILE A 223 7.41 -18.94 6.25
C ILE A 223 8.39 -18.57 5.14
N VAL A 224 9.29 -17.60 5.38
CA VAL A 224 10.30 -17.19 4.39
C VAL A 224 11.17 -18.37 3.99
N TYR A 225 11.61 -19.21 4.93
CA TYR A 225 12.36 -20.43 4.62
C TYR A 225 11.53 -21.43 3.81
N GLU A 226 10.28 -21.66 4.19
CA GLU A 226 9.34 -22.54 3.47
C GLU A 226 9.13 -22.09 2.02
N LEU A 227 8.95 -20.78 1.78
CA LEU A 227 8.75 -20.21 0.45
C LEU A 227 10.00 -20.26 -0.45
N ASN A 228 11.19 -20.43 0.15
CA ASN A 228 12.45 -20.52 -0.56
C ASN A 228 13.03 -21.95 -0.59
N ASP A 229 12.25 -22.96 -0.19
CA ASP A 229 12.68 -24.37 -0.08
C ASP A 229 13.97 -24.56 0.75
N LEU A 230 14.18 -23.70 1.76
CA LEU A 230 15.36 -23.74 2.61
C LEU A 230 15.11 -24.57 3.88
N PRO A 231 16.09 -25.38 4.33
CA PRO A 231 15.95 -26.11 5.58
C PRO A 231 16.00 -25.14 6.77
N TYR A 232 14.92 -25.10 7.55
CA TYR A 232 14.84 -24.34 8.79
C TYR A 232 15.19 -25.25 9.98
N ASN A 233 16.33 -25.00 10.63
CA ASN A 233 16.70 -25.65 11.88
C ASN A 233 16.41 -24.70 13.04
N SER A 234 15.28 -24.88 13.74
CA SER A 234 15.05 -24.15 15.00
C SER A 234 15.82 -24.81 16.14
N ASN A 235 16.69 -24.04 16.79
CA ASN A 235 17.19 -24.38 18.11
C ASN A 235 17.19 -23.11 18.95
N ASN A 236 15.97 -22.58 19.17
CA ASN A 236 15.80 -21.17 19.52
C ASN A 236 15.17 -20.98 20.91
N GLY A 237 14.86 -22.06 21.65
CA GLY A 237 14.30 -22.01 23.01
C GLY A 237 12.88 -21.46 23.14
N LEU A 238 12.22 -21.13 22.03
CA LEU A 238 10.86 -20.60 21.97
C LEU A 238 9.83 -21.73 21.74
N ASP A 239 8.59 -21.46 22.12
CA ASP A 239 7.47 -22.42 22.04
C ASP A 239 7.07 -22.68 20.57
N GLU A 240 7.49 -23.83 20.04
CA GLU A 240 7.24 -24.24 18.65
C GLU A 240 5.74 -24.40 18.35
N ASN A 241 4.89 -24.72 19.34
CA ASN A 241 3.45 -24.80 19.11
C ASN A 241 2.88 -23.41 18.81
N LYS A 242 3.25 -22.40 19.61
CA LYS A 242 2.83 -21.01 19.37
C LYS A 242 3.35 -20.45 18.05
N ILE A 243 4.58 -20.80 17.65
CA ILE A 243 5.12 -20.41 16.34
C ILE A 243 4.25 -20.97 15.21
N ASN A 244 3.83 -22.23 15.32
CA ASN A 244 2.96 -22.84 14.31
C ASN A 244 1.53 -22.26 14.33
N GLU A 245 1.01 -21.88 15.50
CA GLU A 245 -0.27 -21.15 15.61
C GLU A 245 -0.21 -19.80 14.89
N TYR A 246 0.84 -19.01 15.12
CA TYR A 246 1.02 -17.72 14.46
C TYR A 246 1.23 -17.89 12.95
N LYS A 247 1.97 -18.93 12.54
CA LYS A 247 2.12 -19.27 11.12
C LYS A 247 0.77 -19.58 10.47
N GLN A 248 -0.08 -20.37 11.14
CA GLN A 248 -1.42 -20.68 10.63
C GLN A 248 -2.28 -19.41 10.56
N MET A 249 -2.25 -18.57 11.59
CA MET A 249 -2.93 -17.26 11.59
C MET A 249 -2.52 -16.40 10.38
N ILE A 250 -1.22 -16.31 10.06
CA ILE A 250 -0.74 -15.53 8.91
C ILE A 250 -1.30 -16.08 7.59
N LYS A 251 -1.32 -17.41 7.44
CA LYS A 251 -1.89 -18.08 6.25
C LYS A 251 -3.40 -17.84 6.14
N ASP A 252 -4.13 -17.92 7.25
CA ASP A 252 -5.58 -17.69 7.29
C ASP A 252 -5.97 -16.23 6.96
N LEU A 253 -5.04 -15.29 7.12
CA LEU A 253 -5.21 -13.88 6.78
C LEU A 253 -4.91 -13.58 5.30
N GLU A 254 -4.61 -14.60 4.49
CA GLU A 254 -4.30 -14.49 3.05
C GLU A 254 -3.16 -13.49 2.77
N VAL A 255 -2.17 -13.47 3.65
CA VAL A 255 -0.97 -12.61 3.56
C VAL A 255 0.06 -13.18 2.56
N ILE A 256 -0.04 -14.49 2.27
CA ILE A 256 0.90 -15.31 1.49
C ILE A 256 0.10 -16.20 0.53
#